data_AF-W1F3Z1-F1
#
_entry.id   AF-W1F3Z1-F1
#
_cell.length_a   1.000
_cell.length_b   1.000
_cell.length_c   1.000
_cell.angle_alpha   90.00
_cell.angle_beta   90.00
_cell.angle_gamma   90.00
#
_symmetry.space_group_name_H-M   'P 1'
#
loop_
_entity.id
_entity.type
_entity.pdbx_description
1 polymer ?
#
loop_
_entity_poly.entity_id
_entity_poly.type
_entity_poly.pdbx_seq_one_letter_code
_entity_poly.pdbx_strand_id
1 'polypeptide(L)'
;MHDSHIFFDIFAEIEKYTVTIDKHEAVAYLTQFDIPCAPVLSMKEISLDPSLRQSGSVVEVEQPLRGKYLTVGCPMKFSAFTPDIKAAPLLGEHTAAVLQELGYSDDEIAAMKQNHAI
;
A
#
# COMPACT_ATOMS: atom_id res chain seq x y z
N MET A 1 -12.84 19.57 35.07
CA MET A 1 -13.90 19.61 34.02
C MET A 1 -14.24 21.06 33.63
N HIS A 2 -13.26 21.98 33.60
CA HIS A 2 -13.48 23.40 33.29
C HIS A 2 -12.55 23.95 32.17
N ASP A 3 -11.59 23.15 31.68
CA ASP A 3 -10.60 23.58 30.67
C ASP A 3 -10.92 23.16 29.22
N SER A 4 -11.99 22.39 29.00
CA SER A 4 -12.32 21.89 27.65
C SER A 4 -12.72 23.01 26.70
N HIS A 5 -13.33 24.10 27.20
CA HIS A 5 -13.84 25.19 26.36
C HIS A 5 -12.71 26.01 25.72
N ILE A 6 -11.68 26.38 26.50
CA ILE A 6 -10.54 27.18 26.02
C ILE A 6 -9.78 26.44 24.90
N PHE A 7 -9.67 25.12 24.99
CA PHE A 7 -8.98 24.31 23.99
C PHE A 7 -9.69 24.31 22.63
N PHE A 8 -11.03 24.25 22.62
CA PHE A 8 -11.79 24.35 21.38
C PHE A 8 -11.83 25.77 20.82
N ASP A 9 -11.76 26.80 21.66
CA ASP A 9 -11.69 28.19 21.20
C ASP A 9 -10.39 28.46 20.40
N ILE A 10 -9.25 27.90 20.84
CA ILE A 10 -7.98 27.98 20.12
C ILE A 10 -8.09 27.29 18.75
N PHE A 11 -8.66 26.08 18.69
CA PHE A 11 -8.87 25.41 17.41
C PHE A 11 -9.82 26.17 16.50
N ALA A 12 -10.89 26.76 17.04
CA ALA A 12 -11.80 27.57 16.25
C ALA A 12 -11.09 28.80 15.64
N GLU A 13 -10.18 29.43 16.38
CA GLU A 13 -9.38 30.54 15.85
C GLU A 13 -8.40 30.08 14.75
N ILE A 14 -7.76 28.92 14.92
CA ILE A 14 -6.89 28.33 13.89
C ILE A 14 -7.71 27.96 12.65
N GLU A 15 -8.91 27.41 12.83
CA GLU A 15 -9.80 26.98 11.74
C GLU A 15 -10.30 28.15 10.89
N LYS A 16 -10.47 29.35 11.48
CA LYS A 16 -10.74 30.58 10.73
C LYS A 16 -9.68 30.88 9.68
N TYR A 17 -8.42 30.51 9.92
CA TYR A 17 -7.35 30.63 8.93
C TYR A 17 -7.36 29.44 7.96
N THR A 18 -7.38 28.20 8.46
CA THR A 18 -7.21 27.02 7.59
C THR A 18 -8.36 26.82 6.60
N VAL A 19 -9.57 27.32 6.88
CA VAL A 19 -10.71 27.27 5.95
C VAL A 19 -10.54 28.20 4.72
N THR A 20 -9.58 29.13 4.76
CA THR A 20 -9.40 30.15 3.71
C THR A 20 -8.46 29.74 2.58
N ILE A 21 -7.75 28.63 2.74
CA ILE A 21 -6.70 28.16 1.83
C ILE A 21 -6.80 26.65 1.61
N ASP A 22 -6.12 26.13 0.58
CA ASP A 22 -6.06 24.69 0.36
C ASP A 22 -5.22 23.98 1.45
N LYS A 23 -5.54 22.72 1.73
CA LYS A 23 -4.85 21.92 2.77
C LYS A 23 -3.35 21.78 2.54
N HIS A 24 -2.89 21.75 1.27
CA HIS A 24 -1.47 21.67 0.94
C HIS A 24 -0.76 23.00 1.20
N GLU A 25 -1.42 24.13 0.94
CA GLU A 25 -0.91 25.47 1.26
C GLU A 25 -0.84 25.70 2.77
N ALA A 26 -1.88 25.28 3.50
CA ALA A 26 -1.92 25.38 4.96
C ALA A 26 -0.72 24.66 5.61
N VAL A 27 -0.45 23.43 5.18
CA VAL A 27 0.69 22.64 5.69
C VAL A 27 2.02 23.28 5.29
N ALA A 28 2.15 23.75 4.04
CA ALA A 28 3.37 24.42 3.58
C ALA A 28 3.69 25.71 4.36
N TYR A 29 2.67 26.45 4.81
CA TYR A 29 2.85 27.63 5.66
C TYR A 29 3.16 27.26 7.11
N LEU A 30 2.33 26.42 7.73
CA LEU A 30 2.41 26.10 9.16
C LEU A 30 3.72 25.39 9.54
N THR A 31 4.24 24.53 8.66
CA THR A 31 5.49 23.81 8.89
C THR A 31 6.73 24.72 8.90
N GLN A 32 6.64 25.96 8.40
CA GLN A 32 7.71 26.97 8.53
C GLN A 32 7.91 27.42 9.99
N PHE A 33 6.91 27.15 10.84
CA PHE A 33 6.91 27.50 12.26
C PHE A 33 7.05 26.26 13.17
N ASP A 34 7.56 25.13 12.63
CA ASP A 34 7.71 23.85 13.33
C ASP A 34 6.40 23.28 13.92
N ILE A 35 5.25 23.68 13.37
CA ILE A 35 3.95 23.15 13.79
C ILE A 35 3.78 21.74 13.19
N PRO A 36 3.55 20.70 14.02
CA PRO A 36 3.33 19.35 13.53
C PRO A 36 1.93 19.20 12.93
N CYS A 37 1.84 19.33 11.61
CA CYS A 37 0.61 19.13 10.86
C CYS A 37 0.88 18.42 9.53
N ALA A 38 -0.17 17.79 8.99
CA ALA A 38 -0.14 17.11 7.70
C ALA A 38 -1.56 17.18 7.09
N PRO A 39 -1.68 17.12 5.76
CA PRO A 39 -2.99 17.12 5.13
C PRO A 39 -3.67 15.77 5.35
N VAL A 40 -5.00 15.78 5.44
CA VAL A 40 -5.78 14.53 5.31
C VAL A 40 -5.74 14.12 3.84
N LEU A 41 -4.83 13.21 3.49
CA LEU A 41 -4.69 12.68 2.14
C LEU A 41 -5.79 11.66 1.85
N SER A 42 -6.47 11.85 0.71
CA SER A 42 -7.41 10.87 0.20
C SER A 42 -6.68 9.65 -0.38
N MET A 43 -7.37 8.51 -0.47
CA MET A 43 -6.83 7.32 -1.13
C MET A 43 -6.47 7.58 -2.61
N LYS A 44 -7.19 8.50 -3.26
CA LYS A 44 -6.87 8.93 -4.63
C LYS A 44 -5.50 9.63 -4.68
N GLU A 45 -5.26 10.59 -3.80
CA GLU A 45 -3.96 11.28 -3.70
C GLU A 45 -2.85 10.27 -3.38
N ILE A 46 -3.04 9.42 -2.37
CA ILE A 46 -2.09 8.36 -1.98
C ILE A 46 -1.75 7.45 -3.16
N SER A 47 -2.76 7.00 -3.92
CA SER A 47 -2.54 6.10 -5.06
C SER A 47 -1.70 6.73 -6.18
N LEU A 48 -1.66 8.07 -6.27
CA LEU A 48 -0.99 8.82 -7.33
C LEU A 48 0.28 9.56 -6.85
N ASP A 49 0.61 9.49 -5.56
CA ASP A 49 1.70 10.23 -4.95
C ASP A 49 3.08 9.75 -5.46
N PRO A 50 3.88 10.62 -6.12
CA PRO A 50 5.19 10.25 -6.67
C PRO A 50 6.19 9.79 -5.60
N SER A 51 6.13 10.34 -4.39
CA SER A 51 7.03 9.98 -3.28
C SER A 51 6.72 8.57 -2.75
N LEU A 52 5.44 8.17 -2.74
CA LEU A 52 5.04 6.81 -2.36
C LEU A 52 5.44 5.78 -3.42
N ARG A 53 5.45 6.17 -4.71
CA ARG A 53 6.02 5.32 -5.77
C ARG A 53 7.54 5.20 -5.65
N GLN A 54 8.24 6.32 -5.49
CA GLN A 54 9.70 6.35 -5.40
C GLN A 54 10.24 5.60 -4.17
N SER A 55 9.54 5.68 -3.03
CA SER A 55 9.89 4.94 -1.81
C SER A 55 9.51 3.45 -1.86
N GLY A 56 8.82 2.99 -2.90
CA GLY A 56 8.31 1.62 -3.00
C GLY A 56 7.21 1.31 -1.98
N SER A 57 6.49 2.33 -1.50
CA SER A 57 5.38 2.18 -0.55
C SER A 57 4.06 1.90 -1.26
N VAL A 58 3.86 2.49 -2.45
CA VAL A 58 2.82 2.11 -3.41
C VAL A 58 3.52 1.54 -4.64
N VAL A 59 3.21 0.29 -4.97
CA VAL A 59 3.89 -0.47 -6.02
C VAL A 59 2.89 -0.87 -7.10
N GLU A 60 3.27 -0.69 -8.36
CA GLU A 60 2.51 -1.18 -9.51
C GLU A 60 3.01 -2.55 -9.92
N VAL A 61 2.09 -3.51 -10.07
CA VAL A 61 2.39 -4.90 -10.40
C VAL A 61 1.58 -5.30 -11.64
N GLU A 62 2.21 -5.97 -12.59
CA GLU A 62 1.56 -6.53 -13.77
C GLU A 62 1.00 -7.93 -13.44
N GLN A 63 -0.33 -8.09 -13.44
CA GLN A 63 -0.99 -9.35 -13.10
C GLN A 63 -1.49 -10.07 -14.37
N PRO A 64 -1.19 -11.38 -14.55
CA PRO A 64 -1.78 -12.18 -15.62
C PRO A 64 -3.30 -12.01 -15.71
N LEU A 65 -3.82 -11.85 -16.93
CA LEU A 65 -5.24 -11.67 -17.27
C LEU A 65 -5.89 -10.34 -16.80
N ARG A 66 -5.35 -9.65 -15.79
CA ARG A 66 -5.91 -8.41 -15.24
C ARG A 66 -5.22 -7.14 -15.76
N GLY A 67 -3.92 -7.22 -16.02
CA GLY A 67 -3.08 -6.05 -16.30
C GLY A 67 -2.50 -5.44 -15.02
N LYS A 68 -2.12 -4.16 -15.10
CA LYS A 68 -1.55 -3.38 -13.98
C LYS A 68 -2.52 -3.20 -12.82
N TYR A 69 -2.03 -3.36 -11.60
CA TYR A 69 -2.75 -2.97 -10.37
C TYR A 69 -1.79 -2.37 -9.34
N LEU A 70 -2.34 -1.67 -8.34
CA LEU A 70 -1.57 -1.10 -7.24
C LEU A 70 -1.68 -1.96 -5.98
N THR A 71 -0.57 -2.11 -5.27
CA THR A 71 -0.51 -2.71 -3.94
C THR A 71 0.30 -1.83 -2.99
N VAL A 72 0.10 -2.03 -1.68
CA VAL A 72 1.05 -1.54 -0.68
C VAL A 72 2.31 -2.40 -0.75
N GLY A 73 3.47 -1.74 -0.79
CA GLY A 73 4.77 -2.39 -0.82
C GLY A 73 5.26 -2.84 0.56
N CYS A 74 6.54 -3.24 0.64
CA CYS A 74 7.17 -3.55 1.92
C CYS A 74 7.33 -2.26 2.76
N PRO A 75 6.72 -2.17 3.96
CA PRO A 75 6.67 -0.90 4.71
C PRO A 75 8.05 -0.47 5.23
N MET A 76 8.84 -1.41 5.74
CA MET A 76 10.18 -1.13 6.24
C MET A 76 11.20 -1.12 5.10
N LYS A 77 12.22 -0.27 5.22
CA LYS A 77 13.29 -0.13 4.23
C LYS A 77 14.57 -0.73 4.78
N PHE A 78 15.22 -1.58 4.00
CA PHE A 78 16.47 -2.24 4.38
C PHE A 78 17.61 -1.67 3.54
N SER A 79 18.76 -1.42 4.18
CA SER A 79 19.95 -0.91 3.49
C SER A 79 20.64 -1.98 2.63
N ALA A 80 20.48 -3.26 2.98
CA ALA A 80 21.20 -4.37 2.36
C ALA A 80 20.40 -5.13 1.29
N PHE A 81 19.09 -4.93 1.19
CA PHE A 81 18.26 -5.59 0.17
C PHE A 81 16.97 -4.81 -0.10
N THR A 82 16.38 -5.02 -1.27
CA THR A 82 15.06 -4.50 -1.64
C THR A 82 14.17 -5.66 -2.13
N PRO A 83 12.95 -5.83 -1.59
CA PRO A 83 12.01 -6.84 -2.08
C PRO A 83 11.61 -6.59 -3.53
N ASP A 84 11.52 -7.67 -4.31
CA ASP A 84 10.92 -7.67 -5.65
C ASP A 84 9.48 -8.18 -5.55
N ILE A 85 8.50 -7.29 -5.75
CA ILE A 85 7.07 -7.59 -5.60
C ILE A 85 6.51 -8.06 -6.95
N LYS A 86 5.94 -9.27 -6.97
CA LYS A 86 5.49 -9.95 -8.19
C LYS A 86 3.97 -10.20 -8.18
N ALA A 87 3.47 -10.65 -9.33
CA ALA A 87 2.09 -11.08 -9.51
C ALA A 87 1.69 -12.19 -8.52
N ALA A 88 0.40 -12.24 -8.20
CA ALA A 88 -0.19 -13.36 -7.49
C ALA A 88 -0.35 -14.57 -8.43
N PRO A 89 -0.22 -15.82 -7.94
CA PRO A 89 -0.40 -17.00 -8.77
C PRO A 89 -1.87 -17.21 -9.14
N LEU A 90 -2.11 -17.79 -10.31
CA LEU A 90 -3.41 -18.35 -10.67
C LEU A 90 -3.71 -19.61 -9.84
N LEU A 91 -4.99 -19.96 -9.75
CA LEU A 91 -5.41 -21.19 -9.09
C LEU A 91 -4.75 -22.40 -9.77
N GLY A 92 -3.95 -23.15 -9.01
CA GLY A 92 -3.28 -24.36 -9.49
C GLY A 92 -2.06 -24.14 -10.39
N GLU A 93 -1.57 -22.90 -10.55
CA GLU A 93 -0.47 -22.57 -11.46
C GLU A 93 0.80 -23.40 -11.22
N HIS A 94 1.10 -23.69 -9.95
CA HIS A 94 2.32 -24.39 -9.54
C HIS A 94 2.09 -25.83 -9.09
N THR A 95 0.87 -26.40 -9.25
CA THR A 95 0.55 -27.73 -8.73
C THR A 95 1.49 -28.82 -9.26
N ALA A 96 1.73 -28.87 -10.57
CA ALA A 96 2.60 -29.90 -11.17
C ALA A 96 4.07 -29.71 -10.76
N ALA A 97 4.57 -28.46 -10.76
CA ALA A 97 5.94 -28.15 -10.40
C ALA A 97 6.26 -28.58 -8.96
N VAL A 98 5.37 -28.25 -8.00
CA VAL A 98 5.54 -28.65 -6.60
C VAL A 98 5.50 -30.17 -6.43
N LEU A 99 4.63 -30.89 -7.16
CA LEU A 99 4.58 -32.35 -7.08
C LEU A 99 5.82 -33.02 -7.67
N GLN A 100 6.38 -32.46 -8.75
CA GLN A 100 7.65 -32.91 -9.31
C GLN A 100 8.82 -32.64 -8.35
N GLU A 101 8.84 -31.49 -7.66
CA GLU A 101 9.83 -31.18 -6.62
C GLU A 101 9.76 -32.16 -5.43
N LEU A 102 8.57 -32.70 -5.15
CA LEU A 102 8.36 -33.75 -4.15
C LEU A 102 8.73 -35.16 -4.65
N GLY A 103 9.05 -35.32 -5.93
CA GLY A 103 9.48 -36.57 -6.54
C GLY A 103 8.37 -37.43 -7.14
N TYR A 104 7.15 -36.91 -7.30
CA TYR A 104 6.09 -37.61 -8.03
C TYR A 104 6.37 -37.63 -9.52
N SER A 105 6.13 -38.78 -10.15
CA SER A 105 6.18 -38.93 -11.61
C SER A 105 4.99 -38.27 -12.30
N ASP A 106 5.14 -37.97 -13.58
CA ASP A 106 4.06 -37.39 -14.39
C ASP A 106 2.82 -38.30 -14.44
N ASP A 107 3.02 -39.63 -14.40
CA ASP A 107 1.94 -40.62 -14.36
C ASP A 107 1.16 -40.56 -13.03
N GLU A 108 1.85 -40.43 -11.89
CA GLU A 108 1.20 -40.26 -10.58
C GLU A 108 0.44 -38.94 -10.49
N ILE A 109 1.02 -37.85 -11.01
CA ILE A 109 0.36 -36.54 -11.04
C ILE A 109 -0.92 -36.60 -11.91
N ALA A 110 -0.85 -37.25 -13.06
CA ALA A 110 -2.03 -37.46 -13.91
C ALA A 110 -3.11 -38.29 -13.20
N ALA A 111 -2.72 -39.34 -12.47
CA ALA A 111 -3.64 -40.14 -11.67
C ALA A 111 -4.29 -39.33 -10.53
N MET A 112 -3.53 -38.47 -9.84
CA MET A 112 -4.06 -37.60 -8.79
C MET A 112 -5.10 -36.60 -9.33
N LYS A 113 -4.85 -36.01 -10.51
CA LYS A 113 -5.82 -35.15 -11.20
C LYS A 113 -7.09 -35.91 -11.55
N GLN A 114 -6.95 -37.11 -12.11
CA GLN A 114 -8.10 -37.96 -12.46
C GLN A 114 -8.94 -38.33 -11.24
N ASN A 115 -8.28 -38.57 -10.10
CA ASN A 115 -8.92 -38.90 -8.84
C ASN A 115 -9.44 -37.67 -8.07
N HIS A 116 -9.30 -36.46 -8.61
CA HIS A 116 -9.70 -35.20 -7.97
C HIS A 116 -9.02 -34.99 -6.59
N ALA A 117 -7.83 -35.53 -6.41
CA ALA A 117 -7.00 -35.26 -5.23
C ALA A 117 -6.30 -33.90 -5.34
N ILE A 118 -6.09 -33.42 -6.58
CA ILE A 118 -5.50 -32.14 -6.98
C ILE A 118 -6.21 -31.58 -8.19
#